data_AF-I1H3W6-F1
#
_entry.id   AF-I1H3W6-F1
#
_cell.length_a   1.000
_cell.length_b   1.000
_cell.length_c   1.000
_cell.angle_alpha   90.00
_cell.angle_beta   90.00
_cell.angle_gamma   90.00
#
_symmetry.space_group_name_H-M   'P 1'
#
loop_
_entity.id
_entity.type
_entity.pdbx_description
1 polymer ?
#
loop_
_entity_poly.entity_id
_entity_poly.type
_entity_poly.pdbx_seq_one_letter_code
_entity_poly.pdbx_strand_id
1 'polypeptide(L)'
;MGEECNEYRCWEELLPDGLGLIFRNLSLQEVLTVVPQVCKSWNRVVSGPYCWQEIDIDEWCQRNWWKSEKLTRMVHMLIACSGGSFCRFSVSVLPNDSLFAFIADQQLVAAAPCQPHSWHPSP
;
A
#
# COMPACT_ATOMS: atom_id res chain seq x y z
N MET A 1 13.06 39.39 22.56
CA MET A 1 13.49 38.24 21.72
C MET A 1 12.24 37.47 21.38
N GLY A 2 11.62 37.81 20.24
CA GLY A 2 10.46 37.09 19.73
C GLY A 2 10.96 36.04 18.76
N GLU A 3 10.73 34.78 19.11
CA GLU A 3 10.72 33.56 18.30
C GLU A 3 11.16 33.77 16.83
N GLU A 4 12.45 33.49 16.56
CA GLU A 4 12.86 33.14 15.20
C GLU A 4 12.12 31.85 14.83
N CYS A 5 11.22 31.96 13.84
CA CYS A 5 10.63 30.82 13.18
C CYS A 5 11.78 29.96 12.64
N ASN A 6 12.11 28.87 13.33
CA ASN A 6 12.94 27.82 12.74
C ASN A 6 12.07 27.16 11.67
N GLU A 7 12.00 27.79 10.49
CA GLU A 7 11.12 27.48 9.36
C GLU A 7 11.53 26.17 8.64
N TYR A 8 12.14 25.23 9.37
CA TYR A 8 12.40 23.89 8.88
C TYR A 8 11.11 23.08 9.06
N ARG A 9 10.32 23.03 7.99
CA ARG A 9 9.19 22.11 7.88
C ARG A 9 9.72 20.68 8.07
N CYS A 10 9.46 20.11 9.24
CA CYS A 10 9.91 18.77 9.56
C CYS A 10 8.99 17.77 8.85
N TRP A 11 9.50 17.10 7.80
CA TRP A 11 8.73 16.10 7.06
C TRP A 11 8.23 14.96 7.96
N GLU A 12 8.86 14.72 9.11
CA GLU A 12 8.43 13.70 10.08
C GLU A 12 7.14 14.04 10.83
N GLU A 13 6.78 15.33 10.89
CA GLU A 13 5.56 15.83 11.57
C GLU A 13 4.33 15.80 10.66
N LEU A 14 4.50 15.50 9.38
CA LEU A 14 3.39 15.30 8.45
C LEU A 14 2.56 14.10 8.87
N LEU A 15 1.25 14.19 8.62
CA LEU A 15 0.34 13.09 8.84
C LEU A 15 0.73 11.88 7.94
N PRO A 16 0.53 10.64 8.42
CA PRO A 16 0.91 9.43 7.68
C PRO A 16 0.30 9.31 6.28
N ASP A 17 -0.91 9.83 6.09
CA ASP A 17 -1.60 9.87 4.79
C ASP A 17 -0.92 10.82 3.81
N GLY A 18 -0.54 12.02 4.26
CA GLY A 18 0.22 12.99 3.46
C GLY A 18 1.60 12.45 3.06
N LEU A 19 2.32 11.82 3.99
CA LEU A 19 3.59 11.15 3.67
C LEU A 19 3.40 9.98 2.69
N GLY A 20 2.36 9.17 2.89
CA GLY A 20 2.02 8.08 1.98
C GLY A 20 1.78 8.56 0.55
N LEU A 21 1.07 9.68 0.37
CA LEU A 21 0.86 10.29 -0.94
C LEU A 21 2.15 10.77 -1.59
N ILE A 22 3.10 11.32 -0.81
CA ILE A 22 4.41 11.73 -1.34
C ILE A 22 5.20 10.51 -1.80
N PHE A 23 5.29 9.47 -0.95
CA PHE A 23 6.07 8.27 -1.24
C PHE A 23 5.57 7.50 -2.46
N ARG A 24 4.27 7.60 -2.77
CA ARG A 24 3.69 7.02 -4.00
C ARG A 24 4.22 7.62 -5.31
N ASN A 25 4.91 8.77 -5.26
CA ASN A 25 5.61 9.33 -6.43
C ASN A 25 7.02 8.74 -6.63
N LEU A 26 7.48 7.89 -5.72
CA LEU A 26 8.76 7.19 -5.82
C LEU A 26 8.55 5.81 -6.45
N SER A 27 9.63 5.24 -6.98
CA SER A 27 9.58 3.87 -7.48
C SER A 27 9.30 2.87 -6.35
N LEU A 28 8.68 1.74 -6.69
CA LEU A 28 8.45 0.65 -5.73
C LEU A 28 9.72 0.25 -4.97
N GLN A 29 10.87 0.25 -5.65
CA GLN A 29 12.16 -0.08 -5.05
C GLN A 29 12.57 0.95 -3.99
N GLU A 30 12.40 2.24 -4.25
CA GLU A 30 12.71 3.31 -3.30
C GLU A 30 11.79 3.26 -2.08
N VAL A 31 10.49 3.06 -2.29
CA VAL A 31 9.52 2.92 -1.19
C VAL A 31 9.85 1.74 -0.29
N LEU A 32 10.28 0.61 -0.87
CA LEU A 32 10.60 -0.61 -0.10
C LEU A 32 11.99 -0.59 0.55
N THR A 33 12.96 0.15 0.01
CA THR A 33 14.36 0.04 0.46
C THR A 33 14.97 1.33 0.98
N VAL A 34 14.62 2.49 0.41
CA VAL A 34 15.21 3.79 0.76
C VAL A 34 14.38 4.50 1.83
N VAL A 35 13.08 4.67 1.58
CA VAL A 35 12.16 5.39 2.48
C VAL A 35 12.17 4.84 3.91
N PRO A 36 12.15 3.51 4.16
CA PRO A 36 12.13 2.96 5.51
C PRO A 36 13.44 3.17 6.29
N GLN A 37 14.51 3.59 5.62
CA GLN A 37 15.84 3.81 6.20
C GLN A 37 16.08 5.28 6.57
N VAL A 38 15.22 6.21 6.15
CA VAL A 38 15.36 7.64 6.43
C VAL A 38 15.20 7.92 7.92
N CYS A 39 14.05 7.53 8.49
CA CYS A 39 13.79 7.63 9.92
C CYS A 39 12.69 6.66 10.36
N LYS A 40 12.49 6.54 11.68
CA LYS A 40 11.47 5.65 12.27
C LYS A 40 10.04 6.05 11.87
N SER A 41 9.77 7.35 11.72
CA SER A 41 8.44 7.84 11.32
C SER A 41 8.10 7.36 9.91
N TRP A 42 9.03 7.52 8.96
CA TRP A 42 8.84 7.10 7.57
C TRP A 42 8.71 5.58 7.43
N ASN A 43 9.49 4.82 8.20
CA ASN A 43 9.37 3.36 8.26
C ASN A 43 7.96 2.91 8.69
N ARG A 44 7.37 3.58 9.68
CA ARG A 44 6.00 3.30 10.14
C ARG A 44 4.96 3.59 9.06
N VAL A 45 5.14 4.66 8.29
CA VAL A 45 4.26 5.02 7.18
C VAL A 45 4.32 3.96 6.08
N VAL A 46 5.52 3.53 5.66
CA VAL A 46 5.69 2.45 4.68
C VAL A 46 5.16 1.12 5.18
N SER A 47 5.22 0.85 6.49
CA SER A 47 4.63 -0.37 7.05
C SER A 47 3.10 -0.32 7.16
N GLY A 48 2.49 0.85 6.95
CA GLY A 48 1.06 1.10 7.05
C GLY A 48 0.36 1.15 5.68
N PRO A 49 -0.99 1.23 5.68
CA PRO A 49 -1.80 1.06 4.47
C PRO A 49 -1.72 2.23 3.50
N TYR A 50 -1.37 3.43 3.97
CA TYR A 50 -1.46 4.67 3.19
C TYR A 50 -0.53 4.68 1.95
N CYS A 51 0.63 4.03 2.03
CA CYS A 51 1.53 3.86 0.88
C CYS A 51 0.99 2.88 -0.17
N TRP A 52 0.12 1.96 0.22
CA TRP A 52 -0.24 0.79 -0.56
C TRP A 52 -1.71 0.76 -0.98
N GLN A 53 -2.39 1.90 -0.93
CA GLN A 53 -3.75 2.03 -1.47
C GLN A 53 -3.77 1.89 -3.00
N GLU A 54 -2.71 2.34 -3.68
CA GLU A 54 -2.53 2.10 -5.11
C GLU A 54 -1.16 1.46 -5.32
N ILE A 55 -1.18 0.20 -5.72
CA ILE A 55 0.02 -0.60 -5.91
C ILE A 55 0.27 -0.71 -7.41
N ASP A 56 1.36 -0.12 -7.88
CA ASP A 56 1.85 -0.28 -9.25
C ASP A 56 3.18 -1.03 -9.22
N ILE A 57 3.21 -2.21 -9.82
CA ILE A 57 4.42 -3.03 -9.91
C ILE A 57 4.86 -3.27 -11.36
N ASP A 58 4.30 -2.52 -12.33
CA ASP A 58 4.58 -2.73 -13.75
C ASP A 58 6.04 -2.57 -14.09
N GLU A 59 6.61 -1.45 -13.66
CA GLU A 59 8.02 -1.13 -13.90
C GLU A 59 8.94 -2.19 -13.30
N TRP A 60 8.59 -2.71 -12.11
CA TRP A 60 9.35 -3.77 -11.46
C TRP A 60 9.22 -5.11 -12.19
N CYS A 61 8.01 -5.45 -12.64
CA CYS A 61 7.72 -6.67 -13.38
C CYS A 61 8.48 -6.69 -14.71
N GLN A 62 8.47 -5.59 -15.46
CA GLN A 62 9.24 -5.47 -16.71
C GLN A 62 10.74 -5.71 -16.49
N ARG A 63 11.30 -5.19 -15.39
CA ARG A 63 12.72 -5.39 -15.04
C ARG A 63 13.04 -6.79 -14.51
N ASN A 64 12.06 -7.52 -13.97
CA ASN A 64 12.26 -8.79 -13.26
C ASN A 64 11.37 -9.94 -13.76
N TRP A 65 10.88 -9.86 -15.00
CA TRP A 65 9.85 -10.75 -15.56
C TRP A 65 10.16 -12.25 -15.46
N TRP A 66 11.44 -12.62 -15.42
CA TRP A 66 11.92 -14.00 -15.30
C TRP A 66 11.90 -14.57 -13.87
N LYS A 67 11.53 -13.80 -12.84
CA LYS A 67 11.53 -14.21 -11.43
C LYS A 67 10.11 -14.36 -10.87
N SER A 68 9.34 -15.31 -11.41
CA SER A 68 7.94 -15.54 -11.03
C SER A 68 7.72 -15.74 -9.53
N GLU A 69 8.58 -16.49 -8.84
CA GLU A 69 8.45 -16.72 -7.39
C GLU A 69 8.64 -15.44 -6.57
N LYS A 70 9.57 -14.57 -6.97
CA LYS A 70 9.80 -13.29 -6.29
C LYS A 70 8.65 -12.34 -6.49
N LEU A 71 8.07 -12.33 -7.69
CA LEU A 71 6.87 -11.55 -8.00
C LEU A 71 5.71 -11.97 -7.08
N THR A 72 5.41 -13.27 -6.99
CA THR A 72 4.36 -13.80 -6.12
C THR A 72 4.56 -13.35 -4.66
N ARG A 73 5.77 -13.54 -4.11
CA ARG A 73 6.09 -13.12 -2.74
C ARG A 73 5.92 -11.61 -2.53
N MET A 74 6.32 -10.81 -3.51
CA MET A 74 6.13 -9.36 -3.46
C MET A 74 4.66 -8.97 -3.46
N VAL A 75 3.85 -9.55 -4.35
CA VAL A 75 2.40 -9.26 -4.39
C VAL A 75 1.74 -9.54 -3.05
N HIS A 76 2.01 -10.71 -2.46
CA HIS A 76 1.48 -11.06 -1.13
C HIS A 76 1.91 -10.06 -0.04
N MET A 77 3.19 -9.67 -0.03
CA MET A 77 3.71 -8.70 0.94
C MET A 77 3.03 -7.33 0.79
N LEU A 78 2.92 -6.81 -0.43
CA LEU A 78 2.34 -5.49 -0.70
C LEU A 78 0.84 -5.45 -0.34
N ILE A 79 0.10 -6.51 -0.66
CA ILE A 79 -1.30 -6.64 -0.26
C ILE A 79 -1.42 -6.73 1.27
N ALA A 80 -0.54 -7.46 1.95
CA ALA A 80 -0.54 -7.49 3.42
C ALA A 80 -0.27 -6.10 4.02
N CYS A 81 0.66 -5.33 3.45
CA CYS A 81 0.93 -3.96 3.88
C CYS A 81 -0.24 -3.00 3.64
N SER A 82 -1.09 -3.27 2.64
CA SER A 82 -2.32 -2.49 2.39
C SER A 82 -3.40 -2.69 3.47
N GLY A 83 -3.22 -3.65 4.39
CA GLY A 83 -4.21 -3.94 5.43
C GLY A 83 -5.51 -4.55 4.87
N GLY A 84 -5.44 -5.19 3.70
CA GLY A 84 -6.60 -5.80 3.04
C GLY A 84 -7.53 -4.80 2.34
N SER A 85 -7.08 -3.56 2.12
CA SER A 85 -7.86 -2.53 1.43
C SER A 85 -6.97 -1.69 0.53
N PHE A 86 -6.83 -2.12 -0.74
CA PHE A 86 -6.23 -1.31 -1.79
C PHE A 86 -7.30 -0.94 -2.84
N CYS A 87 -7.21 0.28 -3.37
CA CYS A 87 -8.10 0.82 -4.39
C CYS A 87 -7.67 0.42 -5.81
N ARG A 88 -6.37 0.25 -6.05
CA ARG A 88 -5.84 -0.08 -7.39
C ARG A 88 -4.63 -1.00 -7.30
N PHE A 89 -4.57 -1.99 -8.20
CA PHE A 89 -3.40 -2.85 -8.40
C PHE A 89 -3.10 -2.95 -9.89
N SER A 90 -1.91 -2.53 -10.31
CA SER A 90 -1.47 -2.54 -11.71
C SER A 90 -0.30 -3.51 -11.90
N VAL A 91 -0.47 -4.45 -12.84
CA VAL A 91 0.54 -5.46 -13.21
C VAL A 91 0.36 -5.89 -14.67
N SER A 92 1.47 -6.00 -15.39
CA SER A 92 1.54 -6.21 -16.84
C SER A 92 1.63 -7.68 -17.19
N VAL A 93 2.24 -8.48 -16.31
CA VAL A 93 2.33 -9.93 -16.44
C VAL A 93 2.17 -10.56 -15.07
N LEU A 94 1.22 -11.49 -14.94
CA LEU A 94 1.10 -12.37 -13.80
C LEU A 94 1.64 -13.77 -14.13
N PRO A 95 2.28 -14.44 -13.18
CA PRO A 95 2.93 -15.73 -13.43
C PRO A 95 1.94 -16.89 -13.51
N ASN A 96 0.74 -16.76 -12.94
CA ASN A 96 -0.32 -17.76 -12.96
C ASN A 96 -1.69 -17.16 -12.58
N ASP A 97 -2.75 -17.91 -12.92
CA ASP A 97 -4.15 -17.53 -12.64
C ASP A 97 -4.49 -17.54 -11.14
N SER A 98 -3.78 -18.33 -10.33
CA SER A 98 -4.00 -18.38 -8.88
C SER A 98 -3.64 -17.04 -8.21
N LEU A 99 -2.57 -16.38 -8.65
CA LEU A 99 -2.20 -15.06 -8.13
C LEU A 99 -3.20 -13.99 -8.58
N PHE A 100 -3.73 -14.11 -9.80
CA PHE A 100 -4.80 -13.23 -10.28
C PHE A 100 -6.07 -13.38 -9.41
N ALA A 101 -6.51 -14.61 -9.16
CA ALA A 101 -7.65 -14.89 -8.29
C ALA A 101 -7.44 -14.35 -6.87
N PHE A 102 -6.22 -14.50 -6.32
CA PHE A 102 -5.85 -13.94 -5.02
C PHE A 102 -5.99 -12.41 -5.00
N ILE A 103 -5.47 -11.69 -6.00
CA ILE A 103 -5.60 -10.22 -6.07
C ILE A 103 -7.07 -9.80 -6.14
N ALA A 104 -7.88 -10.50 -6.94
CA ALA A 104 -9.31 -10.19 -7.11
C ALA A 104 -10.12 -10.39 -5.82
N ASP A 105 -9.85 -11.47 -5.07
CA ASP A 105 -10.53 -11.77 -3.79
C ASP A 105 -10.29 -10.67 -2.75
N GLN A 106 -9.09 -10.10 -2.72
CA GLN A 106 -8.72 -9.06 -1.76
C GLN A 106 -9.44 -7.72 -2.02
N GLN A 107 -9.86 -7.44 -3.26
CA GLN A 107 -10.74 -6.29 -3.54
C GLN A 107 -12.20 -6.56 -3.16
N LEU A 108 -12.67 -7.81 -3.26
CA LEU A 108 -14.04 -8.19 -2.92
C LEU A 108 -14.32 -8.12 -1.41
N VAL A 109 -13.33 -8.45 -0.57
CA VAL A 109 -13.48 -8.38 0.90
C VAL A 109 -13.69 -6.93 1.38
N ALA A 110 -13.08 -5.93 0.74
CA ALA A 110 -13.32 -4.52 1.05
C ALA A 110 -14.75 -4.04 0.71
N ALA A 111 -15.45 -4.76 -0.19
CA ALA A 111 -16.79 -4.44 -0.66
C ALA A 111 -17.90 -5.25 0.04
N ALA A 112 -17.58 -6.07 1.04
CA ALA A 112 -18.60 -6.84 1.76
C ALA A 112 -19.66 -5.89 2.38
N PRO A 113 -20.95 -5.99 1.98
CA PRO A 113 -21.98 -5.14 2.53
C PRO A 113 -22.16 -5.45 4.02
N CYS A 114 -22.16 -4.43 4.86
CA CYS A 114 -22.59 -4.55 6.25
C CYS A 114 -23.92 -5.32 6.28
N GLN A 115 -23.91 -6.48 6.92
CA GLN A 115 -25.11 -7.32 7.08
C GLN A 115 -26.22 -6.44 7.70
N PRO A 116 -27.41 -6.30 7.07
CA PRO A 116 -28.50 -5.61 7.71
C PRO A 116 -28.93 -6.44 8.91
N HIS A 117 -28.75 -5.86 10.09
CA HIS A 117 -29.21 -6.41 11.35
C HIS A 117 -30.69 -6.79 11.20
N SER A 118 -30.98 -8.07 11.38
CA SER A 118 -32.30 -8.67 11.19
C SER A 118 -33.36 -7.93 12.02
N TRP A 119 -34.20 -7.13 11.37
CA TRP A 119 -35.36 -6.53 12.00
C TRP A 119 -36.42 -7.62 12.19
N HIS A 120 -36.58 -8.09 13.43
CA HIS A 120 -37.71 -8.93 13.81
C HIS A 120 -38.84 -8.03 14.31
N PRO A 121 -40.03 -8.02 13.68
CA PRO A 121 -41.22 -7.49 14.33
C PRO A 121 -41.70 -8.51 15.36
N SER A 122 -41.75 -8.09 16.63
CA SER A 122 -42.45 -8.84 17.67
C SER A 122 -43.96 -8.86 17.39
N PRO A 123 -44.64 -9.96 17.72
CA PRO A 123 -46.09 -10.13 17.50
C PRO A 123 -46.94 -9.19 18.38
#